data_AF-A0A6F9C694-F1
#
_entry.id   AF-A0A6F9C694-F1
#
_cell.length_a   1.000
_cell.length_b   1.000
_cell.length_c   1.000
_cell.angle_alpha   90.00
_cell.angle_beta   90.00
_cell.angle_gamma   90.00
#
_symmetry.space_group_name_H-M   'P 1'
#
loop_
_entity.id
_entity.type
_entity.pdbx_description
1 polymer ?
#
loop_
_entity_poly.entity_id
_entity_poly.type
_entity_poly.pdbx_seq_one_letter_code
_entity_poly.pdbx_strand_id
1 'polypeptide(L)'
;MDPLDVLLDEVALEGLDGVTITSLWIRLEKRNPAFPLNLDSFADIDPDTGIQEVACWDVRGDSYPVQILLDDKSGIQGSCVFFKERKNVTPIIRTTDLTPCLTLEDAFKRWGRKLVMVASQRVRFRVLIGDGGDPDVKLTDHSYCILERLGRARWQGGVTERPALLLIQDGPEEDALHEEVSEAE
;
A
#
# COMPACT_ATOMS: atom_id res chain seq x y z
N MET A 1 13.54 7.44 -15.09
CA MET A 1 12.54 6.36 -15.01
C MET A 1 11.34 6.83 -15.81
N ASP A 2 10.81 5.99 -16.69
CA ASP A 2 9.63 6.34 -17.50
C ASP A 2 8.41 6.55 -16.57
N PRO A 3 7.51 7.51 -16.85
CA PRO A 3 6.33 7.73 -16.01
C PRO A 3 5.45 6.49 -15.86
N LEU A 4 5.36 5.62 -16.88
CA LEU A 4 4.58 4.39 -16.81
C LEU A 4 5.23 3.36 -15.88
N ASP A 5 6.56 3.28 -15.88
CA ASP A 5 7.29 2.42 -14.93
C ASP A 5 7.01 2.84 -13.50
N VAL A 6 7.03 4.16 -13.24
CA VAL A 6 6.71 4.69 -11.91
C VAL A 6 5.28 4.34 -11.49
N LEU A 7 4.30 4.51 -12.39
CA LEU A 7 2.91 4.12 -12.13
C LEU A 7 2.77 2.63 -11.83
N LEU A 8 3.43 1.80 -12.62
CA LEU A 8 3.41 0.35 -12.46
C LEU A 8 4.04 -0.08 -11.14
N ASP A 9 5.13 0.57 -10.72
CA ASP A 9 5.77 0.31 -9.43
C ASP A 9 4.81 0.60 -8.27
N GLU A 10 4.16 1.77 -8.25
CA GLU A 10 3.22 2.13 -7.17
C GLU A 10 2.04 1.15 -7.10
N VAL A 11 1.46 0.79 -8.25
CA VAL A 11 0.36 -0.20 -8.31
C VAL A 11 0.84 -1.60 -7.90
N ALA A 12 2.10 -1.94 -8.22
CA ALA A 12 2.69 -3.23 -7.88
C ALA A 12 2.97 -3.38 -6.38
N LEU A 13 3.49 -2.32 -5.74
CA LEU A 13 3.83 -2.31 -4.32
C LEU A 13 2.59 -2.39 -3.42
N GLU A 14 1.43 -1.96 -3.91
CA GLU A 14 0.14 -2.12 -3.23
C GLU A 14 -0.34 -3.58 -3.17
N GLY A 15 0.38 -4.50 -3.81
CA GLY A 15 0.20 -5.93 -3.61
C GLY A 15 -1.19 -6.42 -4.00
N LEU A 16 -1.70 -7.40 -3.24
CA LEU A 16 -3.06 -7.93 -3.44
C LEU A 16 -4.16 -7.04 -2.86
N ASP A 17 -3.83 -6.09 -1.98
CA ASP A 17 -4.78 -5.10 -1.48
C ASP A 17 -5.21 -4.14 -2.60
N GLY A 18 -4.30 -3.86 -3.53
CA GLY A 18 -4.57 -3.01 -4.68
C GLY A 18 -4.80 -1.55 -4.29
N VAL A 19 -4.74 -0.67 -5.28
CA VAL A 19 -4.76 0.77 -5.06
C VAL A 19 -5.96 1.42 -5.74
N THR A 20 -6.61 2.35 -5.05
CA THR A 20 -7.63 3.21 -5.69
C THR A 20 -6.96 4.30 -6.52
N ILE A 21 -7.66 4.88 -7.49
CA ILE A 21 -7.11 5.98 -8.29
C ILE A 21 -6.68 7.17 -7.41
N THR A 22 -7.47 7.50 -6.39
CA THR A 22 -7.19 8.56 -5.43
C THR A 22 -5.94 8.28 -4.60
N SER A 23 -5.84 7.08 -4.03
CA SER A 23 -4.66 6.68 -3.24
C SER A 23 -3.39 6.66 -4.09
N LEU A 24 -3.49 6.21 -5.34
CA LEU A 24 -2.38 6.22 -6.29
C LEU A 24 -1.90 7.65 -6.54
N TRP A 25 -2.82 8.58 -6.78
CA TRP A 25 -2.47 9.99 -7.03
C TRP A 25 -1.71 10.62 -5.86
N ILE A 26 -2.21 10.42 -4.62
CA ILE A 26 -1.56 10.90 -3.39
C ILE A 26 -0.14 10.33 -3.25
N ARG A 27 0.07 9.06 -3.60
CA ARG A 27 1.40 8.43 -3.55
C ARG A 27 2.35 9.01 -4.58
N LEU A 28 1.88 9.24 -5.81
CA LEU A 28 2.68 9.84 -6.86
C LEU A 28 3.09 11.28 -6.52
N GLU A 29 2.19 12.08 -5.94
CA GLU A 29 2.48 13.44 -5.47
C GLU A 29 3.58 13.45 -4.41
N LYS A 30 3.59 12.46 -3.51
CA LYS A 30 4.53 12.34 -2.39
C LYS A 30 5.80 11.55 -2.73
N ARG A 31 6.01 11.19 -4.01
CA ARG A 31 7.02 10.23 -4.40
C ARG A 31 8.46 10.76 -4.31
N ASN A 32 9.34 9.84 -3.90
CA ASN A 32 10.79 9.83 -3.87
C ASN A 32 11.60 9.05 -4.92
N PRO A 33 12.13 9.58 -6.04
CA PRO A 33 12.10 10.96 -6.57
C PRO A 33 10.73 11.36 -7.10
N ALA A 34 10.55 12.68 -7.20
CA ALA A 34 9.31 13.30 -7.66
C ALA A 34 8.83 12.69 -8.98
N PHE A 35 7.51 12.53 -9.11
CA PHE A 35 6.91 12.02 -10.33
C PHE A 35 7.24 12.97 -11.51
N PRO A 36 7.70 12.45 -12.66
CA PRO A 36 8.21 13.27 -13.76
C PRO A 36 7.17 14.12 -14.50
N LEU A 37 5.87 13.94 -14.22
CA LEU A 37 4.79 14.72 -14.82
C LEU A 37 4.11 15.58 -13.75
N ASN A 38 3.61 16.74 -14.17
CA ASN A 38 2.76 17.56 -13.30
C ASN A 38 1.43 16.84 -13.08
N LEU A 39 1.11 16.59 -11.81
CA LEU A 39 -0.18 16.09 -11.41
C LEU A 39 -1.09 17.28 -11.12
N ASP A 40 -2.31 17.23 -11.63
CA ASP A 40 -3.35 18.16 -11.18
C ASP A 40 -3.54 17.98 -9.68
N SER A 41 -3.71 19.09 -8.94
CA SER A 41 -3.93 19.01 -7.50
C SER A 41 -5.20 18.20 -7.24
N PHE A 42 -5.07 17.05 -6.58
CA PHE A 42 -6.23 16.20 -6.21
C PHE A 42 -7.06 16.81 -5.07
N ALA A 43 -7.07 18.14 -4.96
CA ALA A 43 -7.84 18.86 -3.97
C ALA A 43 -9.29 18.88 -4.43
N ASP A 44 -10.08 17.93 -3.91
CA ASP A 44 -11.50 18.17 -3.69
C ASP A 44 -11.60 19.34 -2.69
N ILE A 45 -11.52 20.57 -3.20
CA ILE A 45 -11.81 21.76 -2.42
C ILE A 45 -13.33 21.84 -2.36
N ASP A 46 -13.90 21.61 -1.18
CA ASP A 46 -15.29 21.94 -0.93
C ASP A 46 -15.50 23.43 -1.24
N PRO A 47 -16.34 23.78 -2.25
CA PRO A 47 -16.52 25.15 -2.70
C PRO A 47 -17.17 26.05 -1.63
N ASP A 48 -17.81 25.48 -0.61
CA ASP A 48 -18.51 26.21 0.44
C ASP A 48 -17.65 26.38 1.71
N THR A 49 -16.75 25.42 2.01
CA THR A 49 -15.96 25.45 3.26
C THR A 49 -14.48 25.80 3.05
N GLY A 50 -13.91 25.56 1.87
CA GLY A 50 -12.48 25.76 1.61
C GLY A 50 -11.56 24.87 2.46
N ILE A 51 -12.12 23.88 3.15
CA ILE A 51 -11.40 22.95 4.02
C ILE A 51 -11.14 21.68 3.21
N GLN A 52 -9.90 21.20 3.27
CA GLN A 52 -9.53 19.90 2.71
C GLN A 52 -10.14 18.80 3.59
N GLU A 53 -11.11 18.03 3.06
CA GLU A 53 -11.48 16.75 3.68
C GLU A 53 -10.34 15.75 3.47
N VAL A 54 -9.26 15.91 4.22
CA VAL A 54 -8.41 14.77 4.55
C VAL A 54 -9.27 13.92 5.46
N ALA A 55 -9.94 12.91 4.91
CA ALA A 55 -10.44 11.84 5.76
C ALA A 55 -9.24 11.38 6.59
N CYS A 56 -9.25 11.76 7.87
CA CYS A 56 -8.36 11.26 8.89
C CYS A 56 -8.46 9.75 8.77
N TRP A 57 -7.46 9.13 8.16
CA TRP A 57 -7.29 7.69 8.24
C TRP A 57 -7.01 7.45 9.72
N ASP A 58 -8.05 7.06 10.43
CA ASP A 58 -8.11 6.85 11.85
C ASP A 58 -6.85 6.09 12.28
N VAL A 59 -5.95 6.74 13.02
CA VAL A 59 -4.59 6.26 13.35
C VAL A 59 -4.64 5.13 14.42
N ARG A 60 -5.78 4.45 14.54
CA ARG A 60 -6.05 3.47 15.60
C ARG A 60 -6.02 2.01 15.13
N GLY A 61 -5.72 1.74 13.86
CA GLY A 61 -5.62 0.37 13.32
C GLY A 61 -4.54 0.22 12.24
N ASP A 62 -3.98 -0.99 12.12
CA ASP A 62 -3.12 -1.35 10.98
C ASP A 62 -3.94 -1.19 9.69
N SER A 63 -3.58 -0.21 8.86
CA SER A 63 -4.25 0.05 7.56
C SER A 63 -4.15 -1.14 6.60
N TYR A 64 -3.26 -2.08 6.88
CA TYR A 64 -3.00 -3.25 6.05
C TYR A 64 -2.93 -4.51 6.91
N PRO A 65 -4.09 -5.00 7.41
CA PRO A 65 -4.15 -6.22 8.19
C PRO A 65 -3.54 -7.40 7.41
N VAL A 66 -2.67 -8.16 8.05
CA VAL A 66 -1.95 -9.26 7.43
C VAL A 66 -2.85 -10.49 7.32
N GLN A 67 -3.08 -10.94 6.10
CA GLN A 67 -3.69 -12.24 5.80
C GLN A 67 -2.98 -12.84 4.59
N ILE A 68 -1.93 -13.61 4.87
CA ILE A 68 -1.09 -14.24 3.86
C ILE A 68 -1.89 -15.35 3.17
N LEU A 69 -1.86 -15.35 1.83
CA LEU A 69 -2.30 -16.50 1.05
C LEU A 69 -1.17 -17.53 1.03
N LEU A 70 -1.43 -18.69 1.63
CA LEU A 70 -0.49 -19.80 1.69
C LEU A 70 -0.82 -20.84 0.61
N ASP A 71 0.20 -21.28 -0.11
CA ASP A 71 0.17 -22.42 -1.04
C ASP A 71 -1.00 -22.40 -2.03
N ASP A 72 -1.26 -21.24 -2.62
CA ASP A 72 -2.33 -21.11 -3.61
C ASP A 72 -2.03 -21.95 -4.85
N LYS A 73 -3.01 -22.77 -5.27
CA LYS A 73 -2.86 -23.70 -6.41
C LYS A 73 -2.63 -23.00 -7.74
N SER A 74 -2.95 -21.71 -7.85
CA SER A 74 -2.70 -20.90 -9.04
C SER A 74 -1.35 -20.16 -9.00
N GLY A 75 -0.59 -20.30 -7.91
CA GLY A 75 0.72 -19.67 -7.74
C GLY A 75 0.66 -18.18 -7.39
N ILE A 76 -0.48 -17.70 -6.89
CA ILE A 76 -0.62 -16.31 -6.45
C ILE A 76 -0.03 -16.16 -5.05
N GLN A 77 0.85 -15.16 -4.89
CA GLN A 77 1.47 -14.82 -3.61
C GLN A 77 1.07 -13.41 -3.18
N GLY A 78 0.98 -13.19 -1.88
CA GLY A 78 0.73 -11.89 -1.26
C GLY A 78 -0.19 -11.97 -0.06
N SER A 79 -0.49 -10.79 0.50
CA SER A 79 -1.39 -10.64 1.64
C SER A 79 -2.60 -9.80 1.26
N CYS A 80 -3.81 -10.27 1.56
CA CYS A 80 -5.05 -9.51 1.43
C CYS A 80 -6.20 -10.23 2.14
N VAL A 81 -6.89 -9.51 3.02
CA VAL A 81 -8.03 -10.06 3.79
C VAL A 81 -9.19 -10.46 2.88
N PHE A 82 -9.49 -9.59 1.91
CA PHE A 82 -10.67 -9.71 1.06
C PHE A 82 -10.40 -10.41 -0.27
N PHE A 83 -9.25 -11.08 -0.43
CA PHE A 83 -8.84 -11.63 -1.73
C PHE A 83 -9.89 -12.55 -2.35
N LYS A 84 -10.46 -13.46 -1.54
CA LYS A 84 -11.46 -14.43 -1.99
C LYS A 84 -12.85 -13.82 -2.24
N GLU A 85 -13.13 -12.66 -1.64
CA GLU A 85 -14.42 -11.97 -1.77
C GLU A 85 -14.45 -11.04 -3.00
N ARG A 86 -13.28 -10.61 -3.47
CA ARG A 86 -13.14 -9.71 -4.61
C ARG A 86 -13.52 -10.39 -5.92
N LYS A 87 -14.14 -9.60 -6.80
CA LYS A 87 -14.53 -10.02 -8.14
C LYS A 87 -13.71 -9.28 -9.18
N ASN A 88 -13.15 -10.01 -10.13
CA ASN A 88 -12.45 -9.40 -11.26
C ASN A 88 -13.47 -8.78 -12.22
N VAL A 89 -13.49 -7.44 -12.27
CA VAL A 89 -14.35 -6.65 -13.16
C VAL A 89 -13.63 -6.11 -14.40
N THR A 90 -12.36 -6.48 -14.60
CA THR A 90 -11.55 -6.06 -15.76
C THR A 90 -12.26 -6.29 -17.09
N PRO A 91 -12.90 -7.46 -17.34
CA PRO A 91 -13.58 -7.71 -18.61
C PRO A 91 -14.78 -6.79 -18.88
N ILE A 92 -15.35 -6.21 -17.82
CA ILE A 92 -16.49 -5.28 -17.91
C ILE A 92 -15.97 -3.86 -18.19
N ILE A 93 -14.82 -3.50 -17.62
CA ILE A 93 -14.25 -2.15 -17.70
C ILE A 93 -13.55 -1.89 -19.03
N ARG A 94 -12.83 -2.89 -19.55
CA ARG A 94 -12.05 -2.73 -20.79
C ARG A 94 -11.94 -4.03 -21.57
N THR A 95 -11.73 -3.89 -22.87
CA THR A 95 -11.42 -5.01 -23.75
C THR A 95 -9.97 -5.50 -23.56
N THR A 96 -9.64 -6.60 -24.24
CA THR A 96 -8.26 -7.12 -24.32
C THR A 96 -7.30 -6.11 -24.93
N ASP A 97 -7.78 -5.27 -25.84
CA ASP A 97 -6.98 -4.24 -26.55
C ASP A 97 -6.87 -2.94 -25.77
N LEU A 98 -7.16 -2.98 -24.46
CA LEU A 98 -7.12 -1.83 -23.54
C LEU A 98 -8.14 -0.72 -23.89
N THR A 99 -9.12 -0.99 -24.76
CA THR A 99 -10.17 0.00 -25.05
C THR A 99 -11.19 0.05 -23.92
N PRO A 100 -11.55 1.24 -23.41
CA PRO A 100 -12.51 1.38 -22.33
C PRO A 100 -13.93 1.03 -22.82
N CYS A 101 -14.64 0.20 -22.05
CA CYS A 101 -16.02 -0.20 -22.34
C CYS A 101 -17.05 0.66 -21.60
N LEU A 102 -16.62 1.47 -20.63
CA LEU A 102 -17.49 2.27 -19.76
C LEU A 102 -16.81 3.59 -19.36
N THR A 103 -17.65 4.59 -19.09
CA THR A 103 -17.19 5.91 -18.65
C THR A 103 -16.85 5.91 -17.16
N LEU A 104 -16.13 6.94 -16.71
CA LEU A 104 -15.84 7.14 -15.28
C LEU A 104 -17.12 7.29 -14.47
N GLU A 105 -18.11 8.03 -14.97
CA GLU A 105 -19.41 8.22 -14.32
C GLU A 105 -20.16 6.89 -14.14
N ASP A 106 -20.18 6.06 -15.19
CA ASP A 106 -20.78 4.73 -15.14
C ASP A 106 -20.05 3.82 -14.13
N ALA A 107 -18.73 3.87 -14.11
CA ALA A 107 -17.93 3.12 -13.14
C ALA A 107 -18.25 3.55 -11.70
N PHE A 108 -18.28 4.86 -11.46
CA PHE A 108 -18.54 5.43 -10.15
C PHE A 108 -19.96 5.13 -9.67
N LYS A 109 -20.96 5.19 -10.54
CA LYS A 109 -22.34 4.82 -10.21
C LYS A 109 -22.47 3.34 -9.82
N ARG A 110 -21.69 2.45 -10.44
CA ARG A 110 -21.76 1.00 -10.22
C ARG A 110 -20.96 0.53 -9.00
N TRP A 111 -19.75 1.05 -8.82
CA TRP A 111 -18.80 0.56 -7.81
C TRP A 111 -18.37 1.62 -6.78
N GLY A 112 -18.64 2.89 -7.05
CA GLY A 112 -18.20 4.01 -6.20
C GLY A 112 -16.70 3.98 -5.97
N ARG A 113 -16.30 4.18 -4.71
CA ARG A 113 -14.88 4.19 -4.27
C ARG A 113 -14.31 2.79 -3.97
N LYS A 114 -14.99 1.71 -4.36
CA LYS A 114 -14.56 0.34 -4.06
C LYS A 114 -13.65 -0.27 -5.13
N LEU A 115 -13.48 0.40 -6.26
CA LEU A 115 -12.65 -0.10 -7.35
C LEU A 115 -11.17 0.06 -7.01
N VAL A 116 -10.42 -1.03 -7.15
CA VAL A 116 -8.97 -1.05 -6.93
C VAL A 116 -8.26 -1.64 -8.15
N MET A 117 -7.06 -1.13 -8.41
CA MET A 117 -6.16 -1.65 -9.43
C MET A 117 -5.16 -2.61 -8.76
N VAL A 118 -4.96 -3.77 -9.36
CA VAL A 118 -4.02 -4.78 -8.89
C VAL A 118 -3.09 -5.16 -10.04
N ALA A 119 -1.79 -5.03 -9.84
CA ALA A 119 -0.82 -5.48 -10.83
C ALA A 119 -0.75 -7.01 -10.89
N SER A 120 -0.43 -7.54 -12.06
CA SER A 120 -0.24 -8.99 -12.23
C SER A 120 0.87 -9.53 -11.31
N GLN A 121 0.78 -10.79 -10.90
CA GLN A 121 1.78 -11.47 -10.05
C GLN A 121 3.21 -11.24 -10.54
N ARG A 122 3.45 -11.36 -11.85
CA ARG A 122 4.77 -11.17 -12.46
C ARG A 122 5.30 -9.74 -12.32
N VAL A 123 4.44 -8.74 -12.48
CA VAL A 123 4.82 -7.33 -12.31
C VAL A 123 5.12 -7.03 -10.86
N ARG A 124 4.27 -7.50 -9.94
CA ARG A 124 4.52 -7.36 -8.49
C ARG A 124 5.86 -7.97 -8.09
N PHE A 125 6.09 -9.22 -8.47
CA PHE A 125 7.34 -9.92 -8.20
C PHE A 125 8.56 -9.14 -8.72
N ARG A 126 8.53 -8.68 -9.99
CA ARG A 126 9.63 -7.92 -10.59
C ARG A 126 9.98 -6.67 -9.79
N VAL A 127 8.98 -5.93 -9.31
CA VAL A 127 9.19 -4.70 -8.54
C VAL A 127 9.76 -4.97 -7.14
N LEU A 128 9.41 -6.12 -6.53
CA LEU A 128 9.97 -6.53 -5.25
C LEU A 128 11.46 -6.91 -5.35
N ILE A 129 11.80 -7.67 -6.38
CA ILE A 129 13.18 -8.14 -6.64
C ILE A 129 14.08 -7.01 -7.15
N GLY A 130 13.51 -6.08 -7.94
CA GLY A 130 14.24 -4.99 -8.56
C GLY A 130 14.96 -5.41 -9.85
N ASP A 131 15.44 -4.41 -10.59
CA ASP A 131 15.99 -4.58 -11.94
C ASP A 131 17.27 -5.44 -11.99
N GLY A 132 18.07 -5.41 -10.92
CA GLY A 132 19.31 -6.19 -10.81
C GLY A 132 19.16 -7.56 -10.15
N GLY A 133 17.96 -7.94 -9.74
CA GLY A 133 17.74 -9.23 -9.06
C GLY A 133 17.43 -10.36 -10.03
N ASP A 134 17.67 -11.59 -9.57
CA ASP A 134 17.44 -12.80 -10.36
C ASP A 134 15.93 -13.03 -10.59
N PRO A 135 15.44 -13.04 -11.85
CA PRO A 135 14.02 -13.24 -12.15
C PRO A 135 13.52 -14.64 -11.80
N ASP A 136 14.40 -15.62 -11.63
CA ASP A 136 14.06 -17.01 -11.31
C ASP A 136 14.17 -17.32 -9.81
N VAL A 137 14.46 -16.32 -8.97
CA VAL A 137 14.52 -16.49 -7.52
C VAL A 137 13.17 -16.94 -6.96
N LYS A 138 13.17 -18.01 -6.18
CA LYS A 138 11.94 -18.52 -5.55
C LYS A 138 11.77 -17.94 -4.16
N LEU A 139 10.77 -17.07 -4.00
CA LEU A 139 10.39 -16.53 -2.71
C LEU A 139 9.32 -17.41 -2.05
N THR A 140 9.47 -17.65 -0.75
CA THR A 140 8.38 -18.21 0.07
C THR A 140 7.25 -17.20 0.21
N ASP A 141 6.02 -17.64 0.49
CA ASP A 141 4.87 -16.74 0.67
C ASP A 141 5.11 -15.72 1.79
N HIS A 142 5.81 -16.12 2.86
CA HIS A 142 6.21 -15.22 3.93
C HIS A 142 7.22 -14.18 3.47
N SER A 143 8.30 -14.59 2.81
CA SER A 143 9.33 -13.68 2.28
C SER A 143 8.73 -12.69 1.28
N TYR A 144 7.84 -13.18 0.42
CA TYR A 144 7.13 -12.35 -0.55
C TYR A 144 6.28 -11.27 0.15
N CYS A 145 5.46 -11.65 1.14
CA CYS A 145 4.64 -10.71 1.89
C CYS A 145 5.46 -9.69 2.69
N ILE A 146 6.61 -10.11 3.25
CA ILE A 146 7.54 -9.20 3.93
C ILE A 146 8.07 -8.16 2.94
N LEU A 147 8.49 -8.59 1.74
CA LEU A 147 8.96 -7.69 0.70
C LEU A 147 7.87 -6.74 0.22
N GLU A 148 6.61 -7.18 0.08
CA GLU A 148 5.48 -6.28 -0.20
C GLU A 148 5.34 -5.21 0.87
N ARG A 149 5.37 -5.60 2.14
CA ARG A 149 5.22 -4.66 3.27
C ARG A 149 6.39 -3.67 3.35
N LEU A 150 7.62 -4.14 3.14
CA LEU A 150 8.80 -3.28 3.02
C LEU A 150 8.69 -2.35 1.81
N GLY A 151 8.20 -2.87 0.68
CA GLY A 151 7.98 -2.14 -0.55
C GLY A 151 7.02 -0.96 -0.37
N ARG A 152 5.90 -1.17 0.33
CA ARG A 152 4.94 -0.11 0.68
C ARG A 152 5.50 0.97 1.59
N ALA A 153 6.48 0.62 2.42
CA ALA A 153 7.13 1.53 3.34
C ALA A 153 8.24 2.38 2.70
N ARG A 154 8.52 2.22 1.39
CA ARG A 154 9.75 2.76 0.78
C ARG A 154 9.80 4.28 0.65
N TRP A 155 10.89 4.82 1.17
CA TRP A 155 11.85 5.72 0.52
C TRP A 155 13.18 4.96 0.35
N GLN A 156 13.80 4.96 -0.84
CA GLN A 156 15.10 4.33 -1.23
C GLN A 156 15.94 3.60 -0.15
N GLY A 157 15.49 2.47 0.40
CA GLY A 157 16.31 1.61 1.27
C GLY A 157 16.87 2.24 2.55
N GLY A 158 16.41 3.43 2.95
CA GLY A 158 16.71 4.06 4.24
C GLY A 158 15.52 3.88 5.17
N VAL A 159 15.76 3.45 6.41
CA VAL A 159 14.75 3.38 7.46
C VAL A 159 14.08 4.75 7.58
N THR A 160 12.74 4.79 7.50
CA THR A 160 11.98 5.98 7.88
C THR A 160 12.36 6.31 9.32
N GLU A 161 13.08 7.41 9.54
CA GLU A 161 13.12 8.00 10.87
C GLU A 161 11.70 8.50 11.18
N ARG A 162 10.89 7.65 11.85
CA ARG A 162 9.93 8.03 12.93
C ARG A 162 9.09 6.83 13.41
N PRO A 163 8.57 6.89 14.65
CA PRO A 163 8.66 5.83 15.64
C PRO A 163 7.54 4.82 15.49
N ALA A 164 7.74 3.79 14.66
CA ALA A 164 6.93 2.58 14.70
C ALA A 164 7.71 1.36 15.24
N LEU A 165 9.04 1.50 15.39
CA LEU A 165 9.93 0.43 15.84
C LEU A 165 10.18 0.42 17.37
N LEU A 166 9.45 1.21 18.16
CA LEU A 166 9.59 1.24 19.62
C LEU A 166 8.45 0.52 20.37
N LEU A 167 7.68 -0.33 19.69
CA LEU A 167 6.66 -1.16 20.34
C LEU A 167 7.02 -2.66 20.37
N ILE A 168 8.30 -3.00 20.15
CA ILE A 168 8.82 -4.36 20.34
C ILE A 168 10.08 -4.30 21.22
N GLN A 169 9.90 -3.74 22.40
CA GLN A 169 10.68 -3.76 23.63
C GLN A 169 9.78 -2.91 24.53
N ASP A 170 8.92 -3.47 25.37
CA ASP A 170 9.33 -4.12 26.61
C ASP A 170 8.31 -5.18 27.06
N GLY A 171 8.81 -6.41 27.20
CA GLY A 171 8.27 -7.38 28.17
C GLY A 171 8.93 -7.13 29.54
N PRO A 172 8.33 -7.61 30.63
CA PRO A 172 8.37 -6.95 31.93
C PRO A 172 9.74 -7.10 32.60
N GLU A 173 10.37 -5.99 32.96
CA GLU A 173 11.33 -6.00 34.06
C GLU A 173 10.62 -5.49 35.31
N GLU A 174 10.47 -6.42 36.26
CA GLU A 174 10.33 -6.13 37.67
C GLU A 174 11.50 -5.25 38.09
N ASP A 175 11.22 -4.12 38.75
CA ASP A 175 11.98 -3.63 39.91
C ASP A 175 11.32 -2.33 40.39
N ALA A 176 10.34 -2.53 41.26
CA ALA A 176 9.80 -1.47 42.07
C ALA A 176 10.63 -1.34 43.36
N LEU A 177 10.72 -0.10 43.83
CA LEU A 177 10.99 0.33 45.22
C LEU A 177 12.44 0.67 45.57
N HIS A 178 12.77 1.96 45.44
CA HIS A 178 13.44 2.70 46.50
C HIS A 178 12.89 4.13 46.53
N GLU A 179 11.84 4.36 47.33
CA GLU A 179 11.52 5.68 47.88
C GLU A 179 12.44 5.93 49.08
N GLU A 180 13.35 6.89 48.98
CA GLU A 180 13.99 7.48 50.15
C GLU A 180 13.02 8.49 50.77
N VAL A 181 12.49 8.14 51.94
CA VAL A 181 11.83 9.08 52.87
C VAL A 181 12.88 9.53 53.87
N SER A 182 13.23 10.82 53.86
CA SER A 182 14.00 11.45 54.93
C SER A 182 13.06 12.13 55.92
N GLU A 183 12.95 11.59 57.14
CA GLU A 183 12.51 12.32 58.33
C GLU A 183 13.67 13.17 58.87
N ALA A 184 13.35 14.38 59.34
CA ALA A 184 14.17 15.11 60.30
C ALA A 184 13.27 15.90 61.26
N GLU A 185 13.54 15.65 62.55
CA GLU A 185 13.05 16.17 63.84
C GLU A 185 12.08 17.38 63.89
#